data_AF-A0A093QYZ5-F1
#
_entry.id   AF-A0A093QYZ5-F1
#
_cell.length_a   1.000
_cell.length_b   1.000
_cell.length_c   1.000
_cell.angle_alpha   90.00
_cell.angle_beta   90.00
_cell.angle_gamma   90.00
#
_symmetry.space_group_name_H-M   'P 1'
#
loop_
_entity.id
_entity.type
_entity.pdbx_description
1 polymer ?
#
loop_
_entity_poly.entity_id
_entity_poly.type
_entity_poly.pdbx_seq_one_letter_code
_entity_poly.pdbx_strand_id
1 'polypeptide(L)'
;RLQSGMNLQICFVNDSGSDKDSDADDSKTETSLDTPLSPMSKQSSSYSDRDTTEEESESLDDMDFLTRQKKLQAEAKMALAMAKPMAKMQVEVEKQNRKKSPVADLLPHMPHISECLMKRSLKPTDLRDMTIGQLQVIVNDLHSQIESLNEELVQLLLIRDELHTEQDAMLVDIEDLTRHAESQQKHMAEKMPAK
;
A
#
# COMPACT_ATOMS: atom_id res chain seq x y z
N ARG A 1 18.58 -46.08 -8.33
CA ARG A 1 17.28 -45.50 -7.90
C ARG A 1 17.49 -44.89 -6.53
N LEU A 2 17.80 -43.58 -6.46
CA LEU A 2 17.90 -42.86 -5.19
C LEU A 2 16.50 -42.33 -4.84
N GLN A 3 15.86 -42.95 -3.84
CA GLN A 3 14.75 -42.33 -3.12
C GLN A 3 15.36 -41.39 -2.09
N SER A 4 15.49 -40.10 -2.43
CA SER A 4 15.71 -39.05 -1.44
C SER A 4 14.34 -38.53 -1.03
N GLY A 5 13.84 -39.01 0.12
CA GLY A 5 12.65 -38.47 0.76
C GLY A 5 12.99 -37.11 1.39
N MET A 6 12.59 -36.03 0.74
CA MET A 6 12.63 -34.68 1.30
C MET A 6 11.54 -34.59 2.37
N ASN A 7 11.92 -34.74 3.65
CA ASN A 7 11.02 -34.53 4.79
C ASN A 7 10.87 -33.03 5.03
N LEU A 8 9.93 -32.40 4.32
CA LEU A 8 9.48 -31.04 4.59
C LEU A 8 8.65 -31.04 5.88
N GLN A 9 9.24 -30.61 6.98
CA GLN A 9 8.57 -30.43 8.25
C GLN A 9 7.83 -29.09 8.25
N ILE A 10 6.50 -29.15 8.34
CA ILE A 10 5.63 -27.97 8.44
C ILE A 10 5.67 -27.45 9.88
N CYS A 11 6.11 -26.21 10.06
CA CYS A 11 6.07 -25.52 11.35
C CYS A 11 4.68 -24.91 11.57
N PHE A 12 3.92 -25.43 12.54
CA PHE A 12 2.70 -24.78 13.04
C PHE A 12 3.08 -23.73 14.08
N VAL A 13 2.89 -22.45 13.74
CA VAL A 13 2.97 -21.34 14.69
C VAL A 13 1.58 -21.15 15.28
N ASN A 14 1.44 -21.34 16.60
CA ASN A 14 0.22 -21.02 17.33
C ASN A 14 0.16 -19.49 17.51
N ASP A 15 -0.75 -18.80 16.81
CA ASP A 15 -1.16 -17.44 17.14
C ASP A 15 -1.91 -17.45 18.48
N SER A 16 -1.20 -17.11 19.56
CA SER A 16 -1.84 -16.74 20.82
C SER A 16 -2.05 -15.24 20.80
N GLY A 17 -3.31 -14.85 20.59
CA GLY A 17 -3.70 -13.49 20.25
C GLY A 17 -3.56 -12.45 21.35
N SER A 18 -3.86 -11.21 20.95
CA SER A 18 -4.54 -10.27 21.82
C SER A 18 -5.36 -9.30 20.95
N ASP A 19 -6.67 -9.48 20.98
CA ASP A 19 -7.65 -8.45 20.66
C ASP A 19 -7.32 -7.16 21.42
N LYS A 20 -7.39 -6.03 20.70
CA LYS A 20 -7.62 -4.73 21.31
C LYS A 20 -8.37 -3.85 20.31
N ASP A 21 -9.69 -3.89 20.46
CA ASP A 21 -10.60 -2.88 19.96
C ASP A 21 -10.22 -1.49 20.52
N SER A 22 -10.23 -0.48 19.66
CA SER A 22 -10.51 0.89 20.12
C SER A 22 -11.32 1.61 19.05
N ASP A 23 -12.61 1.75 19.35
CA ASP A 23 -13.51 2.70 18.73
C ASP A 23 -13.00 4.14 18.91
N ALA A 24 -13.01 4.90 17.83
CA ALA A 24 -13.08 6.35 17.88
C ALA A 24 -13.84 6.85 16.64
N ASP A 25 -15.15 6.98 16.86
CA ASP A 25 -16.07 7.84 16.12
C ASP A 25 -15.54 9.28 16.11
N ASP A 26 -15.43 9.88 14.91
CA ASP A 26 -15.71 11.31 14.82
C ASP A 26 -16.37 11.64 13.48
N SER A 27 -17.40 12.46 13.61
CA SER A 27 -18.45 12.71 12.66
C SER A 27 -18.22 14.02 11.93
N LYS A 28 -18.66 14.04 10.66
CA LYS A 28 -19.12 15.21 9.87
C LYS A 28 -18.06 16.20 9.39
N THR A 29 -17.89 16.25 8.06
CA THR A 29 -18.01 17.52 7.33
C THR A 29 -18.72 17.31 6.01
N GLU A 30 -19.82 18.01 5.88
CA GLU A 30 -20.64 18.14 4.69
C GLU A 30 -20.00 19.22 3.79
N THR A 31 -19.82 18.90 2.52
CA THR A 31 -19.61 19.92 1.48
C THR A 31 -20.18 19.38 0.19
N SER A 32 -21.46 19.73 -0.03
CA SER A 32 -22.08 19.82 -1.34
C SER A 32 -21.20 20.70 -2.23
N LEU A 33 -20.88 20.24 -3.45
CA LEU A 33 -20.98 21.09 -4.65
C LEU A 33 -21.17 20.23 -5.90
N ASP A 34 -22.17 20.65 -6.64
CA ASP A 34 -22.68 20.18 -7.92
C ASP A 34 -21.75 20.57 -9.08
N THR A 35 -22.08 20.08 -10.28
CA THR A 35 -21.70 20.58 -11.64
C THR A 35 -20.41 20.06 -12.33
N PRO A 36 -20.35 20.01 -13.68
CA PRO A 36 -20.41 18.76 -14.45
C PRO A 36 -19.25 18.55 -15.45
N LEU A 37 -19.30 17.43 -16.18
CA LEU A 37 -18.35 16.91 -17.16
C LEU A 37 -18.11 17.80 -18.42
N SER A 38 -16.81 17.99 -18.74
CA SER A 38 -16.16 18.04 -20.09
C SER A 38 -16.52 19.19 -21.08
N PRO A 39 -15.67 19.58 -22.07
CA PRO A 39 -14.71 18.76 -22.82
C PRO A 39 -13.35 19.39 -23.25
N MET A 40 -12.51 18.53 -23.83
CA MET A 40 -11.23 18.78 -24.50
C MET A 40 -11.24 19.97 -25.49
N SER A 41 -10.16 20.76 -25.49
CA SER A 41 -9.72 21.53 -26.66
C SER A 41 -8.20 21.62 -26.71
N LYS A 42 -7.67 21.25 -27.87
CA LYS A 42 -6.26 21.36 -28.26
C LYS A 42 -5.98 22.78 -28.75
N GLN A 43 -4.67 23.10 -28.76
CA GLN A 43 -4.00 24.25 -29.39
C GLN A 43 -3.91 25.52 -28.55
N SER A 44 -2.74 25.76 -27.95
CA SER A 44 -1.72 26.63 -28.55
C SER A 44 -0.57 26.87 -27.59
N SER A 45 0.62 26.95 -28.17
CA SER A 45 1.86 27.47 -27.61
C SER A 45 1.68 28.79 -26.85
N SER A 46 2.33 28.88 -25.69
CA SER A 46 3.10 30.06 -25.34
C SER A 46 4.20 29.65 -24.35
N TYR A 47 5.44 29.96 -24.73
CA TYR A 47 6.56 30.04 -23.81
C TYR A 47 6.17 31.00 -22.67
N SER A 48 6.27 30.52 -21.44
CA SER A 48 6.47 31.37 -20.28
C SER A 48 7.62 30.78 -19.52
N ASP A 49 8.75 31.47 -19.57
CA ASP A 49 9.78 31.50 -18.54
C ASP A 49 9.10 31.50 -17.17
N ARG A 50 8.97 30.32 -16.60
CA ARG A 50 8.88 30.19 -15.16
C ARG A 50 10.30 29.96 -14.70
N ASP A 51 10.86 31.05 -14.20
CA ASP A 51 11.79 31.12 -13.09
C ASP A 51 11.51 29.98 -12.10
N THR A 52 11.99 28.78 -12.44
CA THR A 52 12.34 27.78 -11.45
C THR A 52 13.57 28.38 -10.83
N THR A 53 13.39 28.97 -9.65
CA THR A 53 14.42 28.92 -8.63
C THR A 53 14.96 27.50 -8.67
N GLU A 54 16.10 27.34 -9.32
CA GLU A 54 16.97 26.20 -9.17
C GLU A 54 17.17 26.16 -7.65
N GLU A 55 16.36 25.37 -6.95
CA GLU A 55 16.76 24.89 -5.65
C GLU A 55 18.11 24.28 -5.94
N GLU A 56 19.16 24.96 -5.48
CA GLU A 56 20.53 24.52 -5.59
C GLU A 56 20.52 23.04 -5.25
N SER A 57 20.62 22.23 -6.30
CA SER A 57 21.08 20.86 -6.17
C SER A 57 22.54 20.99 -5.78
N GLU A 58 22.78 21.41 -4.54
CA GLU A 58 24.07 21.35 -3.89
C GLU A 58 24.52 19.91 -4.08
N SER A 59 25.56 19.74 -4.89
CA SER A 59 26.10 18.42 -5.19
C SER A 59 26.39 17.75 -3.85
N LEU A 60 25.84 16.55 -3.62
CA LEU A 60 26.08 15.79 -2.39
C LEU A 60 27.57 15.43 -2.19
N ASP A 61 28.38 15.69 -3.21
CA ASP A 61 29.78 15.33 -3.31
C ASP A 61 30.72 16.44 -2.78
N ASP A 62 30.25 17.70 -2.67
CA ASP A 62 31.02 18.82 -2.09
C ASP A 62 30.70 19.09 -0.60
N MET A 63 29.82 18.30 0.01
CA MET A 63 29.39 18.45 1.41
C MET A 63 30.31 17.68 2.37
N ASP A 64 30.75 18.34 3.46
CA ASP A 64 31.46 17.67 4.55
C ASP A 64 30.66 16.47 5.10
N PHE A 65 31.37 15.39 5.46
CA PHE A 65 30.78 14.11 5.87
C PHE A 65 29.68 14.24 6.93
N LEU A 66 29.88 15.08 7.96
CA LEU A 66 28.91 15.30 9.03
C LEU A 66 27.63 15.97 8.52
N THR A 67 27.74 16.88 7.57
CA THR A 67 26.59 17.58 6.98
C THR A 67 25.79 16.61 6.12
N ARG A 68 26.49 15.79 5.29
CA ARG A 68 25.86 14.73 4.49
C ARG A 68 25.15 13.69 5.37
N GLN A 69 25.79 13.24 6.46
CA GLN A 69 25.20 12.31 7.42
C GLN A 69 23.91 12.88 8.04
N LYS A 70 23.94 14.15 8.49
CA LYS A 70 22.77 14.80 9.08
C LYS A 70 21.61 14.93 8.08
N LYS A 71 21.91 15.28 6.83
CA LYS A 71 20.93 15.39 5.75
C LYS A 71 20.25 14.05 5.46
N LEU A 72 21.05 12.99 5.26
CA LEU A 72 20.54 11.63 5.02
C LEU A 72 19.73 11.10 6.21
N GLN A 73 20.17 11.37 7.44
CA GLN A 73 19.42 10.98 8.64
C GLN A 73 18.06 11.70 8.74
N ALA A 74 18.01 12.98 8.38
CA ALA A 74 16.76 13.74 8.37
C ALA A 74 15.79 13.19 7.31
N GLU A 75 16.29 12.93 6.10
CA GLU A 75 15.53 12.34 5.00
C GLU A 75 14.96 10.97 5.37
N ALA A 76 15.80 10.07 5.90
CA ALA A 76 15.37 8.73 6.34
C ALA A 76 14.30 8.81 7.43
N LYS A 77 14.43 9.73 8.39
CA LYS A 77 13.41 9.95 9.44
C LYS A 77 12.09 10.44 8.86
N MET A 78 12.13 11.37 7.90
CA MET A 78 10.91 11.85 7.23
C MET A 78 10.26 10.74 6.41
N ALA A 79 11.03 10.00 5.62
CA ALA A 79 10.54 8.89 4.81
C ALA A 79 9.87 7.81 5.68
N LEU A 80 10.50 7.41 6.79
CA LEU A 80 9.92 6.46 7.75
C LEU A 80 8.62 6.97 8.38
N ALA A 81 8.54 8.27 8.71
CA ALA A 81 7.32 8.86 9.24
C ALA A 81 6.17 8.89 8.21
N MET A 82 6.50 9.06 6.92
CA MET A 82 5.52 9.10 5.82
C MET A 82 5.12 7.71 5.30
N ALA A 83 5.92 6.67 5.54
CA ALA A 83 5.68 5.34 4.98
C ALA A 83 4.28 4.78 5.34
N LYS A 84 3.90 4.82 6.62
CA LYS A 84 2.60 4.30 7.09
C LYS A 84 1.39 5.07 6.53
N PRO A 85 1.32 6.42 6.60
CA PRO A 85 0.19 7.14 6.01
C PRO A 85 0.15 7.00 4.48
N MET A 86 1.30 6.96 3.81
CA MET A 86 1.36 6.74 2.36
C MET A 86 0.81 5.36 1.98
N ALA A 87 1.16 4.31 2.72
CA ALA A 87 0.59 2.97 2.52
C ALA A 87 -0.94 2.94 2.73
N LYS A 88 -1.46 3.61 3.76
CA LYS A 88 -2.92 3.72 3.98
C LYS A 88 -3.62 4.46 2.83
N MET A 89 -3.01 5.55 2.35
CA MET A 89 -3.53 6.32 1.22
C MET A 89 -3.56 5.45 -0.04
N GLN A 90 -2.51 4.67 -0.29
CA GLN A 90 -2.43 3.76 -1.43
C GLN A 90 -3.57 2.73 -1.42
N VAL A 91 -3.87 2.12 -0.27
CA VAL A 91 -4.99 1.17 -0.13
C VAL A 91 -6.35 1.81 -0.47
N GLU A 92 -6.58 3.06 -0.04
CA GLU A 92 -7.84 3.74 -0.34
C GLU A 92 -7.94 4.10 -1.84
N VAL A 93 -6.83 4.50 -2.47
CA VAL A 93 -6.77 4.74 -3.93
C VAL A 93 -7.08 3.46 -4.71
N GLU A 94 -6.50 2.34 -4.31
CA GLU A 94 -6.77 1.03 -4.95
C GLU A 94 -8.23 0.61 -4.80
N LYS A 95 -8.83 0.84 -3.64
CA LYS A 95 -10.26 0.57 -3.38
C LYS A 95 -11.16 1.41 -4.29
N GLN A 96 -10.83 2.67 -4.53
CA GLN A 96 -11.57 3.55 -5.45
C GLN A 96 -11.41 3.14 -6.92
N ASN A 97 -10.24 2.61 -7.28
CA ASN A 97 -9.92 2.18 -8.64
C ASN A 97 -10.42 0.76 -8.99
N ARG A 98 -11.15 0.10 -8.09
CA ARG A 98 -11.75 -1.21 -8.39
C ARG A 98 -12.69 -1.12 -9.59
N LYS A 99 -12.57 -2.09 -10.51
CA LYS A 99 -13.34 -2.14 -11.74
C LYS A 99 -14.85 -2.13 -11.43
N LYS A 100 -15.62 -1.38 -12.22
CA LYS A 100 -17.09 -1.36 -12.12
C LYS A 100 -17.62 -2.77 -12.41
N SER A 101 -18.59 -3.22 -11.61
CA SER A 101 -19.16 -4.56 -11.71
C SER A 101 -19.90 -4.71 -13.04
N PRO A 102 -19.68 -5.82 -13.80
CA PRO A 102 -20.44 -6.15 -15.00
C PRO A 102 -21.96 -6.14 -14.81
N VAL A 103 -22.46 -6.27 -13.57
CA VAL A 103 -23.88 -6.17 -13.23
C VAL A 103 -24.47 -4.81 -13.62
N ALA A 104 -23.68 -3.73 -13.58
CA ALA A 104 -24.16 -2.40 -13.98
C ALA A 104 -24.67 -2.37 -15.42
N ASP A 105 -24.01 -3.12 -16.31
CA ASP A 105 -24.37 -3.19 -17.74
C ASP A 105 -25.50 -4.18 -18.00
N LEU A 106 -25.54 -5.28 -17.23
CA LEU A 106 -26.53 -6.35 -17.39
C LEU A 106 -27.87 -6.04 -16.70
N LEU A 107 -27.86 -5.20 -15.66
CA LEU A 107 -29.05 -4.73 -14.93
C LEU A 107 -29.15 -3.19 -14.97
N PRO A 108 -29.25 -2.58 -16.16
CA PRO A 108 -29.16 -1.12 -16.32
C PRO A 108 -30.31 -0.36 -15.66
N HIS A 109 -31.41 -1.05 -15.34
CA HIS A 109 -32.60 -0.44 -14.71
C HIS A 109 -32.53 -0.50 -13.17
N MET A 110 -31.47 -1.06 -12.60
CA MET A 110 -31.31 -1.26 -11.16
C MET A 110 -29.93 -0.76 -10.67
N PRO A 111 -29.59 0.53 -10.81
CA PRO A 111 -28.25 1.05 -10.49
C PRO A 111 -27.88 0.93 -9.01
N HIS A 112 -28.87 0.97 -8.11
CA HIS A 112 -28.70 0.76 -6.68
C HIS A 112 -28.14 -0.62 -6.34
N ILE A 113 -28.41 -1.64 -7.16
CA ILE A 113 -27.87 -2.99 -6.98
C ILE A 113 -26.35 -3.00 -7.18
N SER A 114 -25.87 -2.35 -8.25
CA SER A 114 -24.42 -2.25 -8.51
C SER A 114 -23.69 -1.53 -7.37
N GLU A 115 -24.28 -0.45 -6.85
CA GLU A 115 -23.74 0.28 -5.71
C GLU A 115 -23.72 -0.57 -4.43
N CYS A 116 -24.82 -1.25 -4.11
CA CYS A 116 -24.90 -2.15 -2.96
C CYS A 116 -23.93 -3.33 -3.07
N LEU A 117 -23.68 -3.86 -4.27
CA LEU A 117 -22.66 -4.90 -4.51
C LEU A 117 -21.26 -4.37 -4.23
N MET A 118 -20.91 -3.19 -4.75
CA MET A 118 -19.62 -2.52 -4.50
C MET A 118 -19.38 -2.26 -3.01
N LYS A 119 -20.43 -1.85 -2.29
CA LYS A 119 -20.40 -1.58 -0.85
C LYS A 119 -20.60 -2.81 0.03
N ARG A 120 -20.82 -3.99 -0.57
CA ARG A 120 -21.17 -5.24 0.13
C ARG A 120 -22.36 -5.07 1.09
N SER A 121 -23.36 -4.29 0.70
CA SER A 121 -24.50 -3.88 1.51
C SER A 121 -25.85 -4.30 0.96
N LEU A 122 -25.87 -5.33 0.10
CA LEU A 122 -27.08 -5.87 -0.54
C LEU A 122 -28.05 -6.43 0.51
N LYS A 123 -29.33 -6.06 0.44
CA LYS A 123 -30.37 -6.54 1.36
C LYS A 123 -31.37 -7.46 0.66
N PRO A 124 -32.05 -8.37 1.38
CA PRO A 124 -33.08 -9.23 0.79
C PRO A 124 -34.23 -8.44 0.14
N THR A 125 -34.51 -7.23 0.62
CA THR A 125 -35.51 -6.32 0.05
C THR A 125 -35.16 -5.87 -1.36
N ASP A 126 -33.86 -5.71 -1.65
CA ASP A 126 -33.36 -5.25 -2.95
C ASP A 126 -33.57 -6.32 -4.04
N LEU A 127 -33.79 -7.57 -3.62
CA LEU A 127 -33.89 -8.75 -4.50
C LEU A 127 -35.32 -9.28 -4.68
N ARG A 128 -36.29 -8.78 -3.91
CA ARG A 128 -37.59 -9.42 -3.72
C ARG A 128 -38.44 -9.53 -5.00
N ASP A 129 -38.30 -8.59 -5.93
CA ASP A 129 -39.08 -8.54 -7.17
C ASP A 129 -38.25 -8.86 -8.42
N MET A 130 -37.08 -9.47 -8.23
CA MET A 130 -36.18 -9.83 -9.32
C MET A 130 -36.55 -11.17 -9.93
N THR A 131 -36.44 -11.25 -11.25
CA THR A 131 -36.57 -12.52 -11.96
C THR A 131 -35.38 -13.43 -11.65
N ILE A 132 -35.58 -14.74 -11.81
CA ILE A 132 -34.53 -15.76 -11.65
C ILE A 132 -33.30 -15.41 -12.50
N GLY A 133 -33.50 -14.94 -13.73
CA GLY A 133 -32.40 -14.54 -14.62
C GLY A 133 -31.59 -13.37 -14.06
N GLN A 134 -32.24 -12.35 -13.49
CA GLN A 134 -31.54 -11.21 -12.90
C GLN A 134 -30.81 -11.59 -11.61
N LEU A 135 -31.40 -12.47 -10.78
CA LEU A 135 -30.72 -13.03 -9.61
C LEU A 135 -29.50 -13.85 -10.02
N GLN A 136 -29.58 -14.62 -11.11
CA GLN A 136 -28.45 -15.39 -11.64
C GLN A 136 -27.30 -14.47 -12.09
N VAL A 137 -27.61 -13.31 -12.70
CA VAL A 137 -26.61 -12.31 -13.04
C VAL A 137 -25.87 -11.82 -11.79
N ILE A 138 -26.59 -11.51 -10.70
CA ILE A 138 -25.98 -11.10 -9.43
C ILE A 138 -25.12 -12.22 -8.84
N VAL A 139 -25.63 -13.46 -8.83
CA VAL A 139 -24.90 -14.62 -8.29
C VAL A 139 -23.59 -14.85 -9.06
N ASN A 140 -23.63 -14.79 -10.39
CA ASN A 140 -22.44 -14.97 -11.22
C ASN A 140 -21.40 -13.87 -10.96
N ASP A 141 -21.84 -12.62 -10.84
CA ASP A 141 -20.95 -11.50 -10.51
C ASP A 141 -20.33 -11.65 -9.12
N LEU A 142 -21.11 -12.04 -8.11
CA LEU A 142 -20.59 -12.33 -6.78
C LEU A 142 -19.56 -13.46 -6.80
N HIS A 143 -19.80 -14.54 -7.54
CA HIS A 143 -18.82 -15.61 -7.71
C HIS A 143 -17.53 -15.10 -8.36
N SER A 144 -17.63 -14.34 -9.46
CA SER A 144 -16.45 -13.75 -10.12
C SER A 144 -15.71 -12.76 -9.21
N GLN A 145 -16.41 -11.97 -8.40
CA GLN A 145 -15.79 -11.10 -7.40
C GLN A 145 -15.05 -11.91 -6.33
N ILE A 146 -15.64 -12.99 -5.82
CA ILE A 146 -15.00 -13.88 -4.83
C ILE A 146 -13.72 -14.48 -5.43
N GLU A 147 -13.79 -15.02 -6.64
CA GLU A 147 -12.62 -15.58 -7.34
C GLU A 147 -11.52 -14.54 -7.50
N SER A 148 -11.84 -13.36 -8.03
CA SER A 148 -10.87 -12.28 -8.23
C SER A 148 -10.26 -11.78 -6.91
N LEU A 149 -11.05 -11.67 -5.84
CA LEU A 149 -10.54 -11.23 -4.53
C LEU A 149 -9.65 -12.29 -3.88
N ASN A 150 -9.94 -13.57 -4.09
CA ASN A 150 -9.11 -14.66 -3.59
C ASN A 150 -7.77 -14.70 -4.32
N GLU A 151 -7.77 -14.52 -5.65
CA GLU A 151 -6.55 -14.41 -6.44
C GLU A 151 -5.69 -13.20 -6.01
N GLU A 152 -6.32 -12.03 -5.86
CA GLU A 152 -5.66 -10.81 -5.37
C GLU A 152 -5.08 -11.02 -3.96
N LEU A 153 -5.85 -11.64 -3.04
CA LEU A 153 -5.39 -11.94 -1.70
C LEU A 153 -4.14 -12.83 -1.72
N VAL A 154 -4.14 -13.90 -2.52
CA VAL A 154 -2.99 -14.79 -2.64
C VAL A 154 -1.77 -14.03 -3.17
N GLN A 155 -1.94 -13.19 -4.19
CA GLN A 155 -0.84 -12.36 -4.72
C GLN A 155 -0.29 -11.40 -3.66
N LEU A 156 -1.17 -10.71 -2.92
CA LEU A 156 -0.76 -9.79 -1.85
C LEU A 156 -0.04 -10.53 -0.71
N LEU A 157 -0.47 -11.76 -0.38
CA LEU A 157 0.22 -12.59 0.61
C LEU A 157 1.62 -12.99 0.15
N LEU A 158 1.80 -13.36 -1.12
CA LEU A 158 3.11 -13.67 -1.68
C LEU A 158 4.03 -12.45 -1.63
N ILE A 159 3.55 -11.28 -2.08
CA ILE A 159 4.30 -10.03 -2.03
C ILE A 159 4.66 -9.67 -0.59
N ARG A 160 3.73 -9.85 0.36
CA ARG A 160 4.00 -9.62 1.79
C ARG A 160 5.15 -10.50 2.27
N ASP A 161 5.16 -11.78 1.91
CA ASP A 161 6.20 -12.72 2.33
C ASP A 161 7.56 -12.41 1.68
N GLU A 162 7.57 -11.96 0.42
CA GLU A 162 8.75 -11.44 -0.26
C GLU A 162 9.31 -10.20 0.44
N LEU A 163 8.45 -9.22 0.75
CA LEU A 163 8.83 -8.00 1.46
C LEU A 163 9.31 -8.26 2.88
N HIS A 164 8.73 -9.25 3.58
CA HIS A 164 9.26 -9.69 4.87
C HIS A 164 10.65 -10.27 4.75
N THR A 165 10.90 -11.11 3.73
CA THR A 165 12.23 -11.68 3.48
C THR A 165 13.25 -10.58 3.17
N GLU A 166 12.87 -9.57 2.37
CA GLU A 166 13.71 -8.40 2.08
C GLU A 166 13.97 -7.56 3.33
N GLN A 167 12.95 -7.35 4.17
CA GLN A 167 13.10 -6.65 5.44
C GLN A 167 14.07 -7.36 6.38
N ASP A 168 13.96 -8.69 6.51
CA ASP A 168 14.86 -9.49 7.34
C ASP A 168 16.32 -9.38 6.85
N ALA A 169 16.54 -9.41 5.52
CA ALA A 169 17.86 -9.19 4.94
C ALA A 169 18.42 -7.80 5.28
N MET A 170 17.61 -6.75 5.13
CA MET A 170 18.01 -5.38 5.50
C MET A 170 18.34 -5.24 6.99
N LEU A 171 17.60 -5.91 7.88
CA LEU A 171 17.87 -5.87 9.32
C LEU A 171 19.22 -6.53 9.66
N VAL A 172 19.56 -7.63 8.99
CA VAL A 172 20.88 -8.27 9.13
C VAL A 172 21.98 -7.33 8.66
N ASP A 173 21.83 -6.68 7.50
CA ASP A 173 22.81 -5.70 7.00
C ASP A 173 23.00 -4.54 7.99
N ILE A 174 21.92 -4.03 8.58
CA ILE A 174 21.98 -2.99 9.61
C ILE A 174 22.74 -3.49 10.85
N GLU A 175 22.49 -4.72 11.31
CA GLU A 175 23.18 -5.30 12.44
C GLU A 175 24.69 -5.43 12.17
N ASP A 176 25.07 -5.93 11.00
CA ASP A 176 26.46 -6.11 10.60
C ASP A 176 27.20 -4.77 10.46
N LEU A 177 26.58 -3.77 9.82
CA LEU A 177 27.12 -2.42 9.72
C LEU A 177 27.29 -1.76 11.09
N THR A 178 26.31 -1.93 11.98
CA THR A 178 26.35 -1.40 13.34
C THR A 178 27.49 -2.04 14.13
N ARG A 179 27.60 -3.37 14.08
CA ARG A 179 28.68 -4.12 14.76
C ARG A 179 30.06 -3.72 14.24
N HIS A 180 30.20 -3.56 12.93
CA HIS A 180 31.46 -3.12 12.33
C HIS A 180 31.84 -1.70 12.77
N ALA A 181 30.87 -0.76 12.78
CA ALA A 181 31.10 0.61 13.23
C ALA A 181 31.52 0.67 14.71
N GLU A 182 30.87 -0.10 15.59
CA GLU A 182 31.24 -0.19 17.01
C GLU A 182 32.65 -0.78 17.20
N SER A 183 32.99 -1.83 16.46
CA SER A 183 34.32 -2.44 16.48
C SER A 183 35.40 -1.45 16.05
N GLN A 184 35.15 -0.71 14.97
CA GLN A 184 36.04 0.33 14.48
C GLN A 184 36.24 1.44 15.53
N GLN A 185 35.15 1.89 16.18
CA GLN A 185 35.20 2.91 17.22
C GLN A 185 36.03 2.44 18.43
N LYS A 186 35.86 1.19 18.88
CA LYS A 186 36.66 0.59 19.97
C LYS A 186 38.15 0.57 19.62
N HIS A 187 38.50 0.08 18.43
CA HIS A 187 39.88 0.02 17.98
C HIS A 187 40.52 1.42 17.81
N MET A 188 39.75 2.44 17.42
CA MET A 188 40.21 3.83 17.41
C MET A 188 40.42 4.39 18.82
N ALA A 189 39.55 4.04 19.77
CA ALA A 189 39.68 4.46 21.17
C ALA A 189 40.89 3.82 21.86
N GLU A 190 41.17 2.54 21.58
CA GLU A 190 42.34 1.82 22.13
C GLU A 190 43.68 2.32 21.58
N LYS A 191 43.70 2.89 20.37
CA LYS A 191 44.91 3.48 19.74
C LYS A 191 45.20 4.91 20.17
N MET A 192 44.30 5.59 20.89
CA MET A 192 44.59 6.92 21.42
C MET A 192 45.42 6.79 22.71
N PRO A 193 46.65 7.33 22.78
CA PRO A 193 47.45 7.24 23.99
C PRO A 193 46.77 7.99 25.13
N ALA A 194 46.59 7.31 26.27
CA ALA A 194 46.16 7.93 27.51
C ALA A 194 47.13 9.07 27.86
N LYS A 195 46.58 10.27 28.01
CA LYS A 195 47.32 11.50 28.28
C LYS A 195 47.51 11.69 29.78
#